data_AF-A0A1Y1UY53-F1
#
_entry.id   AF-A0A1Y1UY53-F1
#
_cell.length_a   1.000
_cell.length_b   1.000
_cell.length_c   1.000
_cell.angle_alpha   90.00
_cell.angle_beta   90.00
_cell.angle_gamma   90.00
#
_symmetry.space_group_name_H-M   'P 1'
#
loop_
_entity.id
_entity.type
_entity.pdbx_description
1 polymer ?
#
loop_
_entity_poly.entity_id
_entity_poly.type
_entity_poly.pdbx_seq_one_letter_code
_entity_poly.pdbx_strand_id
1 'polypeptide(L)'
;CKYNFICRAGENCVFFDSDNTYLEKDSGEKGIRYRNKNNIYQYLILHSCNSIWFEKGKCRTDPCINNSDCFSGLCINSTCITDPENPAYICSLRDDNTSELIACKLNHQEYCKYNEDCHSNVCLDNLCINLNEKNKELETGV
;
A
#
# COMPACT_ATOMS: atom_id res chain seq x y z
N CYS A 1 -18.01 -10.66 5.62
CA CYS A 1 -17.20 -9.55 6.15
C CYS A 1 -15.78 -9.72 5.65
N LYS A 2 -15.19 -8.66 5.07
CA LYS A 2 -13.75 -8.66 4.74
C LYS A 2 -13.01 -8.01 5.90
N TYR A 3 -11.94 -8.64 6.36
CA TYR A 3 -11.07 -8.10 7.39
C TYR A 3 -9.69 -7.95 6.77
N ASN A 4 -9.20 -6.70 6.74
CA ASN A 4 -7.89 -6.39 6.21
C ASN A 4 -7.00 -5.92 7.36
N PHE A 5 -5.79 -6.45 7.36
CA PHE A 5 -4.72 -6.04 8.25
C PHE A 5 -3.55 -5.59 7.41
N ILE A 6 -2.86 -4.56 7.86
CA ILE A 6 -1.57 -4.18 7.30
C ILE A 6 -0.46 -4.54 8.28
N CYS A 7 0.58 -5.20 7.80
CA CYS A 7 1.62 -5.80 8.63
C CYS A 7 3.01 -5.46 8.08
N ARG A 8 4.01 -5.53 8.95
CA ARG A 8 5.44 -5.56 8.61
C ARG A 8 6.07 -6.81 9.21
N ALA A 9 7.16 -7.28 8.63
CA ALA A 9 7.82 -8.50 9.09
C ALA A 9 8.27 -8.34 10.56
N GLY A 10 7.83 -9.24 11.43
CA GLY A 10 8.18 -9.21 12.86
C GLY A 10 7.48 -8.12 13.70
N GLU A 11 6.51 -7.40 13.14
CA GLU A 11 5.73 -6.38 13.85
C GLU A 11 4.26 -6.78 14.06
N ASN A 12 3.58 -6.05 14.95
CA ASN A 12 2.13 -6.19 15.12
C ASN A 12 1.39 -5.60 13.91
N CYS A 13 0.39 -6.31 13.44
CA CYS A 13 -0.48 -5.85 12.36
C CYS A 13 -1.51 -4.82 12.85
N VAL A 14 -1.86 -3.89 11.96
CA VAL A 14 -2.89 -2.88 12.19
C VAL A 14 -4.14 -3.24 11.39
N PHE A 15 -5.29 -3.34 12.06
CA PHE A 15 -6.58 -3.50 11.38
C PHE A 15 -6.99 -2.19 10.70
N PHE A 16 -7.49 -2.28 9.47
CA PHE A 16 -8.09 -1.16 8.77
C PHE A 16 -9.36 -1.58 8.00
N ASP A 17 -10.37 -0.72 8.04
CA ASP A 17 -11.71 -0.99 7.50
C ASP A 17 -11.87 -0.35 6.11
N SER A 18 -11.09 -0.86 5.14
CA SER A 18 -11.10 -0.43 3.74
C SER A 18 -10.55 -1.54 2.86
N ASP A 19 -10.96 -1.58 1.59
CA ASP A 19 -10.39 -2.50 0.59
C ASP A 19 -8.97 -2.08 0.17
N ASN A 20 -8.65 -0.78 0.23
CA ASN A 20 -7.37 -0.22 -0.21
C ASN A 20 -6.81 0.78 0.80
N THR A 21 -5.48 0.94 0.78
CA THR A 21 -4.75 1.90 1.62
C THR A 21 -4.69 3.31 1.01
N TYR A 22 -5.13 3.46 -0.24
CA TYR A 22 -5.09 4.69 -1.05
C TYR A 22 -6.41 4.95 -1.80
N LEU A 23 -6.51 6.12 -2.41
CA LEU A 23 -7.59 6.53 -3.33
C LEU A 23 -7.00 6.92 -4.68
N GLU A 24 -7.65 6.59 -5.79
CA GLU A 24 -7.32 7.14 -7.11
C GLU A 24 -7.86 8.58 -7.22
N LYS A 25 -7.02 9.55 -7.59
CA LYS A 25 -7.41 10.96 -7.77
C LYS A 25 -6.58 11.65 -8.86
N ASP A 26 -7.23 12.41 -9.75
CA ASP A 26 -6.58 13.31 -10.73
C ASP A 26 -5.42 12.66 -11.50
N SER A 27 -5.61 11.44 -12.02
CA SER A 27 -4.63 10.59 -12.74
C SER A 27 -3.49 9.98 -11.92
N GLY A 28 -3.49 10.17 -10.61
CA GLY A 28 -2.55 9.53 -9.69
C GLY A 28 -3.23 8.84 -8.52
N GLU A 29 -2.42 8.36 -7.60
CA GLU A 29 -2.84 7.72 -6.36
C GLU A 29 -2.51 8.60 -5.15
N LYS A 30 -3.41 8.56 -4.17
CA LYS A 30 -3.31 9.32 -2.94
C LYS A 30 -3.47 8.42 -1.72
N GLY A 31 -2.38 8.19 -0.98
CA GLY A 31 -2.45 7.59 0.36
C GLY A 31 -3.21 8.49 1.34
N ILE A 32 -4.03 7.90 2.22
CA ILE A 32 -4.88 8.65 3.16
C ILE A 32 -4.49 8.40 4.62
N ARG A 33 -4.83 9.36 5.49
CA ARG A 33 -4.67 9.22 6.95
C ARG A 33 -5.76 8.34 7.55
N TYR A 34 -5.33 7.34 8.32
CA TYR A 34 -6.18 6.52 9.18
C TYR A 34 -6.08 7.04 10.61
N ARG A 35 -7.20 7.53 11.16
CA ARG A 35 -7.23 8.05 12.53
C ARG A 35 -7.47 6.94 13.53
N ASN A 36 -6.78 7.01 14.66
CA ASN A 36 -7.02 6.10 15.77
C ASN A 36 -8.41 6.37 16.37
N LYS A 37 -9.23 5.33 16.53
CA LYS A 37 -10.58 5.43 17.10
C LYS A 37 -10.57 5.95 18.54
N ASN A 38 -9.52 5.66 19.30
CA ASN A 38 -9.36 6.06 20.71
C ASN A 38 -8.67 7.43 20.87
N ASN A 39 -7.99 7.92 19.83
CA ASN A 39 -7.32 9.22 19.85
C ASN A 39 -7.29 9.84 18.46
N ILE A 40 -8.21 10.78 18.19
CA ILE A 40 -8.36 11.41 16.87
C ILE A 40 -7.16 12.26 16.43
N TYR A 41 -6.28 12.63 17.35
CA TYR A 41 -5.04 13.37 17.07
C TYR A 41 -3.91 12.44 16.62
N GLN A 42 -4.03 11.14 16.88
CA GLN A 42 -3.12 10.13 16.36
C GLN A 42 -3.65 9.62 15.02
N TYR A 43 -2.79 9.65 14.02
CA TYR A 43 -3.07 9.09 12.71
C TYR A 43 -1.86 8.31 12.21
N LEU A 44 -2.12 7.48 11.21
CA LEU A 44 -1.11 6.73 10.50
C LEU A 44 -1.49 6.70 9.01
N ILE A 45 -0.50 6.85 8.14
CA ILE A 45 -0.67 6.73 6.70
C ILE A 45 -0.19 5.33 6.33
N LEU A 46 -1.12 4.48 5.88
CA LEU A 46 -0.85 3.07 5.61
C LEU A 46 -0.25 2.83 4.22
N HIS A 47 -0.56 3.70 3.27
CA HIS A 47 -0.04 3.63 1.91
C HIS A 47 1.28 4.40 1.79
N SER A 48 2.23 3.83 1.07
CA SER A 48 3.51 4.47 0.79
C SER A 48 3.78 4.43 -0.70
N CYS A 49 4.31 5.52 -1.25
CA CYS A 49 4.65 5.63 -2.65
C CYS A 49 6.01 4.99 -2.94
N ASN A 50 6.13 4.31 -4.07
CA ASN A 50 7.46 4.02 -4.61
C ASN A 50 8.15 5.34 -5.01
N SER A 51 9.46 5.43 -4.80
CA SER A 51 10.25 6.62 -5.12
C SER A 51 10.13 7.06 -6.59
N ILE A 52 10.09 6.11 -7.54
CA ILE A 52 9.95 6.39 -8.98
C ILE A 52 8.61 7.07 -9.28
N TRP A 53 7.52 6.57 -8.70
CA TRP A 53 6.17 7.12 -8.92
C TRP A 53 5.96 8.44 -8.17
N PHE A 54 6.58 8.58 -7.00
CA PHE A 54 6.66 9.84 -6.26
C PHE A 54 7.38 10.93 -7.07
N GLU A 55 8.53 10.63 -7.66
CA GLU A 55 9.29 11.58 -8.48
C GLU A 55 8.53 12.00 -9.75
N LYS A 56 7.82 11.06 -10.37
CA LYS A 56 6.93 11.33 -11.52
C LYS A 56 5.64 12.07 -11.14
N GLY A 57 5.38 12.28 -9.85
CA GLY A 57 4.15 12.90 -9.36
C GLY A 57 2.88 12.05 -9.54
N LYS A 58 3.03 10.76 -9.88
CA LYS A 58 1.91 9.81 -10.03
C LYS A 58 1.43 9.29 -8.67
N CYS A 59 2.28 9.34 -7.65
CA CYS A 59 1.91 8.97 -6.28
C CYS A 59 2.17 10.10 -5.29
N ARG A 60 1.20 10.31 -4.41
CA ARG A 60 1.28 11.19 -3.25
C ARG A 60 0.62 10.53 -2.04
N THR A 61 0.88 11.05 -0.86
CA THR A 61 0.08 10.73 0.33
C THR A 61 -0.48 11.99 0.93
N ASP A 62 -1.41 11.85 1.86
CA ASP A 62 -1.62 12.89 2.84
C ASP A 62 -0.27 13.27 3.49
N PRO A 63 -0.07 14.55 3.88
CA PRO A 63 1.23 14.99 4.35
C PRO A 63 1.66 14.25 5.61
N CYS A 64 2.85 13.66 5.60
CA CYS A 64 3.53 13.22 6.82
C CYS A 64 4.42 14.34 7.37
N ILE A 65 4.58 14.41 8.69
CA ILE A 65 5.48 15.35 9.35
C ILE A 65 6.72 14.60 9.83
N ASN A 66 6.52 13.40 10.37
CA ASN A 66 7.57 12.55 10.91
C ASN A 66 7.51 11.16 10.29
N ASN A 67 8.62 10.41 10.36
CA ASN A 67 8.69 9.00 9.97
C ASN A 67 7.62 8.13 10.65
N SER A 68 7.28 8.44 11.90
CA SER A 68 6.24 7.73 12.67
C SER A 68 4.83 7.90 12.11
N ASP A 69 4.60 8.90 11.26
CA ASP A 69 3.29 9.12 10.62
C ASP A 69 3.07 8.14 9.46
N CYS A 70 4.14 7.53 8.95
CA CYS A 70 4.13 6.60 7.84
C CYS A 70 4.25 5.17 8.36
N PHE A 71 3.38 4.29 7.87
CA PHE A 71 3.49 2.87 8.21
C PHE A 71 4.79 2.25 7.70
N SER A 72 5.37 2.73 6.60
CA SER A 72 6.70 2.32 6.15
C SER A 72 7.82 2.75 7.10
N GLY A 73 7.60 3.78 7.93
CA GLY A 73 8.65 4.41 8.71
C GLY A 73 9.49 5.44 7.94
N LEU A 74 9.14 5.77 6.69
CA LEU A 74 9.88 6.74 5.87
C LEU A 74 8.97 7.89 5.41
N CYS A 75 9.22 9.08 5.94
CA CYS A 75 8.60 10.33 5.52
C CYS A 75 9.61 11.19 4.76
N ILE A 76 9.44 11.35 3.45
CA ILE A 76 10.34 12.13 2.58
C ILE A 76 9.52 13.17 1.85
N ASN A 77 9.92 14.45 1.95
CA ASN A 77 9.21 15.56 1.30
C ASN A 77 7.69 15.55 1.58
N SER A 78 7.33 15.34 2.85
CA SER A 78 5.93 15.21 3.32
C SER A 78 5.13 14.07 2.67
N THR A 79 5.78 13.06 2.09
CA THR A 79 5.12 11.87 1.53
C THR A 79 5.69 10.60 2.14
N CYS A 80 4.82 9.63 2.41
CA CYS A 80 5.27 8.31 2.86
C CYS A 80 5.85 7.52 1.68
N ILE A 81 7.08 7.04 1.82
CA ILE A 81 7.80 6.30 0.78
C ILE A 81 7.98 4.85 1.21
N THR A 82 7.94 3.90 0.27
CA THR A 82 8.16 2.48 0.57
C THR A 82 9.58 2.24 1.11
N ASP A 83 9.71 1.25 2.00
CA ASP A 83 11.00 0.82 2.55
C ASP A 83 11.28 -0.61 2.08
N PRO A 84 12.18 -0.82 1.11
CA PRO A 84 12.50 -2.15 0.61
C PRO A 84 13.02 -3.12 1.68
N GLU A 85 13.62 -2.60 2.76
CA GLU A 85 14.12 -3.42 3.87
C GLU A 85 13.00 -3.83 4.85
N ASN A 86 11.87 -3.12 4.81
CA ASN A 86 10.73 -3.35 5.69
C ASN A 86 9.39 -3.15 4.96
N PRO A 87 9.06 -4.00 3.97
CA PRO A 87 7.90 -3.83 3.11
C PRO A 87 6.59 -4.02 3.89
N ALA A 88 5.54 -3.32 3.45
CA ALA A 88 4.21 -3.49 3.99
C ALA A 88 3.45 -4.64 3.29
N TYR A 89 2.71 -5.41 4.08
CA TYR A 89 1.87 -6.50 3.60
C TYR A 89 0.40 -6.23 3.94
N ILE A 90 -0.50 -6.55 3.03
CA ILE A 90 -1.94 -6.66 3.29
C ILE A 90 -2.27 -8.12 3.55
N CYS A 91 -2.77 -8.39 4.76
CA CYS A 91 -3.27 -9.69 5.17
C CYS A 91 -4.80 -9.67 5.17
N SER A 92 -5.41 -10.58 4.42
CA SER A 92 -6.86 -10.70 4.31
C SER A 92 -7.31 -12.15 4.30
N LEU A 93 -8.60 -12.38 4.51
CA LEU A 93 -9.18 -13.71 4.37
C LEU A 93 -9.01 -14.22 2.92
N ARG A 94 -8.68 -15.50 2.76
CA ARG A 94 -8.65 -16.17 1.45
C ARG A 94 -10.04 -16.72 1.11
N ASP A 95 -10.43 -16.56 -0.16
CA ASP A 95 -11.68 -17.14 -0.70
C ASP A 95 -11.42 -18.40 -1.57
N ASP A 96 -10.21 -18.97 -1.53
CA ASP A 96 -9.75 -20.02 -2.45
C ASP A 96 -9.88 -21.46 -1.91
N ASN A 97 -10.71 -21.70 -0.89
CA ASN A 97 -10.94 -23.01 -0.25
C ASN A 97 -9.66 -23.71 0.27
N THR A 98 -8.56 -22.97 0.47
CA THR A 98 -7.35 -23.51 1.10
C THR A 98 -7.52 -23.64 2.61
N SER A 99 -6.70 -24.49 3.24
CA SER A 99 -6.71 -24.67 4.71
C SER A 99 -6.22 -23.43 5.47
N GLU A 100 -5.56 -22.50 4.77
CA GLU A 100 -5.09 -21.23 5.33
C GLU A 100 -6.21 -20.18 5.24
N LEU A 101 -6.70 -19.71 6.38
CA LEU A 101 -7.78 -18.73 6.41
C LEU A 101 -7.32 -17.32 5.99
N ILE A 102 -6.04 -16.98 6.17
CA ILE A 102 -5.49 -15.64 5.94
C ILE A 102 -4.25 -15.75 5.05
N ALA A 103 -4.16 -14.91 4.02
CA ALA A 103 -2.95 -14.72 3.23
C ALA A 103 -2.45 -13.29 3.39
N CYS A 104 -1.13 -13.14 3.51
CA CYS A 104 -0.44 -11.85 3.54
C CYS A 104 0.35 -11.68 2.25
N LYS A 105 0.11 -10.57 1.55
CA LYS A 105 0.78 -10.24 0.28
C LYS A 105 1.22 -8.79 0.28
N LEU A 106 2.22 -8.46 -0.53
CA LEU A 106 2.77 -7.12 -0.64
C LEU A 106 1.69 -6.08 -0.94
N ASN A 107 1.78 -4.95 -0.27
CA ASN A 107 0.91 -3.80 -0.48
C ASN A 107 1.19 -3.14 -1.84
N HIS A 108 0.28 -2.26 -2.25
CA HIS A 108 0.43 -1.45 -3.45
C HIS A 108 1.71 -0.59 -3.40
N GLN A 109 2.37 -0.41 -4.55
CA GLN A 109 3.67 0.25 -4.76
C GLN A 109 4.89 -0.43 -4.10
N GLU A 110 4.72 -1.57 -3.42
CA GLU A 110 5.86 -2.35 -2.92
C GLU A 110 6.58 -3.10 -4.04
N TYR A 111 7.86 -3.39 -3.84
CA TYR A 111 8.66 -4.14 -4.80
C TYR A 111 8.28 -5.61 -4.85
N CYS A 112 7.93 -6.11 -6.03
CA CYS A 112 7.55 -7.49 -6.27
C CYS A 112 8.42 -8.16 -7.34
N LYS A 113 8.42 -9.49 -7.33
CA LYS A 113 9.07 -10.30 -8.37
C LYS A 113 8.06 -11.06 -9.22
N TYR A 114 6.96 -11.47 -8.60
CA TYR A 114 5.90 -12.24 -9.22
C TYR A 114 4.53 -11.61 -8.92
N ASN A 115 3.54 -11.90 -9.76
CA ASN A 115 2.17 -11.40 -9.58
C ASN A 115 1.60 -11.81 -8.23
N GLU A 116 1.82 -13.07 -7.85
CA GLU A 116 1.36 -13.68 -6.61
C GLU A 116 1.94 -13.05 -5.34
N ASP A 117 3.05 -12.30 -5.44
CA ASP A 117 3.61 -11.55 -4.32
C ASP A 117 2.69 -10.41 -3.91
N CYS A 118 1.93 -9.84 -4.86
CA CYS A 118 1.10 -8.65 -4.66
C CYS A 118 -0.31 -8.98 -4.20
N HIS A 119 -0.86 -8.18 -3.30
CA HIS A 119 -2.25 -8.31 -2.86
C HIS A 119 -3.24 -8.20 -4.03
N SER A 120 -2.94 -7.36 -5.01
CA SER A 120 -3.69 -7.19 -6.26
C SER A 120 -3.54 -8.34 -7.26
N ASN A 121 -2.61 -9.27 -7.03
CA ASN A 121 -2.12 -10.25 -8.01
C ASN A 121 -1.58 -9.63 -9.30
N VAL A 122 -1.03 -8.40 -9.25
CA VAL A 122 -0.42 -7.74 -10.40
C VAL A 122 0.91 -7.13 -10.01
N CYS A 123 1.97 -7.68 -10.61
CA CYS A 123 3.33 -7.16 -10.54
C CYS A 123 3.72 -6.63 -11.93
N LEU A 124 3.91 -5.31 -12.06
CA LEU A 124 4.35 -4.67 -13.30
C LEU A 124 5.58 -3.81 -13.00
N ASP A 125 6.62 -3.93 -13.81
CA ASP A 125 7.90 -3.23 -13.63
C ASP A 125 8.48 -3.37 -12.20
N ASN A 126 8.32 -4.56 -11.62
CA ASN A 126 8.69 -4.92 -10.25
C ASN A 126 7.94 -4.13 -9.16
N LEU A 127 6.78 -3.55 -9.45
CA LEU A 127 5.91 -2.91 -8.47
C LEU A 127 4.54 -3.56 -8.41
N CYS A 128 4.03 -3.71 -7.19
CA CYS A 128 2.64 -4.09 -6.99
C CYS A 128 1.71 -2.95 -7.40
N ILE A 129 0.90 -3.19 -8.43
CA ILE A 129 -0.05 -2.20 -8.94
C ILE A 129 -1.44 -2.81 -9.02
N ASN A 130 -2.47 -2.05 -9.37
CA ASN A 130 -3.80 -2.58 -9.59
C ASN A 130 -4.05 -2.88 -11.08
N LEU A 131 -5.10 -3.64 -11.38
CA LEU A 131 -5.41 -4.03 -12.76
C LEU A 131 -5.77 -2.83 -13.65
N ASN A 132 -6.38 -1.79 -13.09
CA ASN A 132 -6.74 -0.59 -13.85
C ASN A 132 -5.49 0.18 -14.28
N GLU A 133 -4.51 0.33 -13.39
CA GLU A 133 -3.22 0.94 -13.69
C GLU A 133 -2.46 0.14 -14.75
N LYS A 134 -2.45 -1.19 -14.64
CA LYS A 134 -1.87 -2.07 -15.66
C LYS A 134 -2.49 -1.82 -17.04
N ASN A 135 -3.82 -1.74 -17.10
CA ASN A 135 -4.53 -1.50 -18.36
C ASN A 135 -4.20 -0.10 -18.93
N LYS A 136 -4.14 0.94 -18.07
CA LYS A 136 -3.75 2.30 -18.48
C LYS A 136 -2.35 2.34 -19.08
N GLU A 137 -1.35 1.71 -18.45
CA GLU A 137 0.03 1.70 -18.96
C GLU A 137 0.10 0.99 -20.33
N LEU A 138 -0.63 -0.12 -20.50
CA LEU A 138 -0.71 -0.85 -21.79
C LEU A 138 -1.42 -0.06 -22.90
N GLU A 139 -2.44 0.74 -22.56
CA GLU A 139 -3.15 1.61 -23.50
C GLU A 139 -2.29 2.82 -23.93
N THR A 140 -1.41 3.30 -23.06
CA THR A 140 -0.54 4.45 -23.35
C THR A 140 0.69 4.13 -24.19
N GLY A 141 0.97 2.84 -24.47
CA GLY A 141 1.94 2.42 -25.50
C GLY A 141 3.31 3.07 -25.39
N VAL A 142 3.95 2.99 -24.23
CA VAL A 142 5.41 3.18 -24.11
C VAL A 142 6.11 1.85 -24.40
#